data_AF-B6BTL8-F1
#
_entry.id   AF-B6BTL8-F1
#
_cell.length_a   1.000
_cell.length_b   1.000
_cell.length_c   1.000
_cell.angle_alpha   90.00
_cell.angle_beta   90.00
_cell.angle_gamma   90.00
#
_symmetry.space_group_name_H-M   'P 1'
#
loop_
_entity.id
_entity.type
_entity.pdbx_description
1 polymer ?
#
loop_
_entity_poly.entity_id
_entity_poly.type
_entity_poly.pdbx_seq_one_letter_code
_entity_poly.pdbx_strand_id
1 'polypeptide(L)'
;MSKEINIYKGNHKFEYGIQDIVEIIENTLIRKKINYKISDKLDHNCNNIIIEEFTNPYFIENIKSLKNSNKIEITLIATEFITQYKTENEKFIISYFNNFDLKSIKLIYLYSFVAFIVSNIFFFNLINFSKYFTKLILFFFDLIIYFFYGGFLIPYNFFKKFTLRSNIDISKTQPDIKLFKTEELIKKTLFNRNIKFLNHIYFFVRYKYFLKSLIYVDNVIFLNSKQEKQYKFLNLKSLGCISPEFSIKKFTEKLDQNEYGIKMTGTITPFRYKMMEHFLNHYYLINNDHIPYLIQSFSKKEASNFLFSFHPPQTKDWIYSSPTRIFRSFNNDFSIPIVIHYFKQSQIEDLCILFNEETKENVFKNFISKKNFKNYLQKYKIKLNAYISKSEKINDLIFDQLL
;
A
#
# COMPACT_ATOMS: atom_id res chain seq x y z
N MET A 1 34.61 0.30 -6.44
CA MET A 1 33.88 -0.83 -5.80
C MET A 1 32.39 -0.55 -5.98
N SER A 2 31.61 -1.52 -6.47
CA SER A 2 30.15 -1.37 -6.48
C SER A 2 29.68 -1.19 -5.04
N LYS A 3 28.95 -0.12 -4.77
CA LYS A 3 28.34 0.08 -3.45
C LYS A 3 27.31 -1.04 -3.25
N GLU A 4 27.39 -1.74 -2.12
CA GLU A 4 26.34 -2.65 -1.68
C GLU A 4 25.02 -1.86 -1.52
N ILE A 5 23.87 -2.51 -1.74
CA ILE A 5 22.55 -1.95 -1.46
C ILE A 5 21.92 -2.67 -0.26
N ASN A 6 21.38 -1.92 0.69
CA ASN A 6 20.56 -2.47 1.77
C ASN A 6 19.08 -2.34 1.45
N ILE A 7 18.37 -3.47 1.30
CA ILE A 7 16.91 -3.52 1.23
C ILE A 7 16.37 -3.58 2.66
N TYR A 8 15.81 -2.47 3.12
CA TYR A 8 15.24 -2.35 4.45
C TYR A 8 13.77 -2.80 4.48
N LYS A 9 13.46 -3.77 5.35
CA LYS A 9 12.11 -4.33 5.55
C LYS A 9 11.55 -4.19 6.98
N GLY A 10 12.32 -3.59 7.89
CA GLY A 10 12.11 -3.73 9.34
C GLY A 10 10.84 -3.10 9.93
N ASN A 11 10.11 -2.25 9.20
CA ASN A 11 8.91 -1.58 9.72
C ASN A 11 7.59 -2.31 9.40
N HIS A 12 7.64 -3.47 8.75
CA HIS A 12 6.42 -4.22 8.39
C HIS A 12 6.12 -5.28 9.43
N LYS A 13 4.89 -5.27 9.96
CA LYS A 13 4.43 -6.29 10.93
C LYS A 13 4.47 -7.71 10.35
N PHE A 14 4.29 -7.81 9.03
CA PHE A 14 4.15 -9.08 8.34
C PHE A 14 5.00 -9.10 7.06
N GLU A 15 6.00 -9.97 7.02
CA GLU A 15 6.89 -10.14 5.87
C GLU A 15 6.12 -10.46 4.57
N TYR A 16 5.06 -11.28 4.67
CA TYR A 16 4.25 -11.65 3.50
C TYR A 16 3.58 -10.45 2.80
N GLY A 17 3.42 -9.31 3.49
CA GLY A 17 2.82 -8.10 2.92
C GLY A 17 3.73 -7.36 1.94
N ILE A 18 5.04 -7.56 2.07
CA ILE A 18 6.06 -6.89 1.26
C ILE A 18 6.99 -7.84 0.51
N GLN A 19 6.91 -9.14 0.78
CA GLN A 19 7.75 -10.16 0.17
C GLN A 19 7.78 -10.04 -1.37
N ASP A 20 6.62 -9.83 -2.01
CA ASP A 20 6.56 -9.68 -3.47
C ASP A 20 7.34 -8.44 -3.95
N ILE A 21 7.35 -7.35 -3.18
CA ILE A 21 8.10 -6.13 -3.50
C ILE A 21 9.59 -6.36 -3.35
N VAL A 22 10.00 -7.05 -2.27
CA VAL A 22 11.40 -7.45 -2.04
C VAL A 22 11.88 -8.30 -3.21
N GLU A 23 11.15 -9.35 -3.58
CA GLU A 23 11.50 -10.24 -4.71
C GLU A 23 11.62 -9.50 -6.05
N ILE A 24 10.73 -8.52 -6.31
CA ILE A 24 10.81 -7.69 -7.53
C ILE A 24 12.14 -6.91 -7.57
N ILE A 25 12.55 -6.32 -6.45
CA ILE A 25 13.80 -5.56 -6.35
C ILE A 25 14.99 -6.52 -6.48
N GLU A 26 14.98 -7.64 -5.75
CA GLU A 26 16.04 -8.64 -5.78
C GLU A 26 16.28 -9.18 -7.18
N ASN A 27 15.22 -9.54 -7.92
CA ASN A 27 15.34 -10.03 -9.29
C ASN A 27 16.10 -9.04 -10.19
N THR A 28 15.82 -7.75 -10.02
CA THR A 28 16.49 -6.67 -10.76
C THR A 28 17.96 -6.55 -10.34
N LEU A 29 18.25 -6.55 -9.03
CA LEU A 29 19.62 -6.43 -8.51
C LEU A 29 20.49 -7.62 -8.89
N ILE A 30 19.95 -8.84 -8.81
CA ILE A 30 20.61 -10.09 -9.24
C ILE A 30 20.96 -10.01 -10.73
N ARG A 31 20.01 -9.65 -11.59
CA ARG A 31 20.24 -9.51 -13.04
C ARG A 31 21.35 -8.50 -13.34
N LYS A 32 21.33 -7.36 -12.65
CA LYS A 32 22.35 -6.30 -12.80
C LYS A 32 23.67 -6.62 -12.08
N LYS A 33 23.79 -7.76 -11.39
CA LYS A 33 24.97 -8.17 -10.60
C LYS A 33 25.36 -7.11 -9.55
N ILE A 34 24.37 -6.48 -8.93
CA ILE A 34 24.56 -5.51 -7.85
C ILE A 34 24.56 -6.27 -6.52
N ASN A 35 25.59 -6.06 -5.70
CA ASN A 35 25.64 -6.64 -4.37
C ASN A 35 24.55 -6.01 -3.49
N TYR A 36 23.79 -6.85 -2.79
CA TYR A 36 22.75 -6.37 -1.91
C TYR A 36 22.61 -7.27 -0.68
N LYS A 37 21.98 -6.73 0.35
CA LYS A 37 21.52 -7.45 1.53
C LYS A 37 20.12 -7.04 1.90
N ILE A 38 19.40 -7.93 2.58
CA ILE A 38 18.09 -7.65 3.17
C ILE A 38 18.28 -7.52 4.67
N SER A 39 17.74 -6.47 5.27
CA SER A 39 17.92 -6.17 6.70
C SER A 39 16.69 -5.53 7.32
N ASP A 40 16.53 -5.76 8.63
CA ASP A 40 15.56 -5.04 9.46
C ASP A 40 16.14 -3.75 10.06
N LYS A 41 17.39 -3.42 9.70
CA LYS A 41 18.09 -2.21 10.13
C LYS A 41 18.56 -1.41 8.93
N LEU A 42 18.45 -0.09 9.04
CA LEU A 42 19.11 0.83 8.11
C LEU A 42 20.62 0.71 8.26
N ASP A 43 21.34 0.79 7.16
CA ASP A 43 22.80 0.73 7.16
C ASP A 43 23.38 2.09 6.78
N HIS A 44 24.23 2.63 7.64
CA HIS A 44 24.87 3.92 7.46
C HIS A 44 25.99 3.89 6.41
N ASN A 45 26.47 2.71 6.01
CA ASN A 45 27.62 2.57 5.13
C ASN A 45 27.27 2.28 3.66
N CYS A 46 25.99 2.15 3.34
CA CYS A 46 25.55 1.81 1.98
C CYS A 46 24.25 2.52 1.58
N ASN A 47 23.89 2.44 0.29
CA ASN A 47 22.63 3.01 -0.19
C ASN A 47 21.47 2.15 0.32
N ASN A 48 20.38 2.80 0.76
CA ASN A 48 19.24 2.08 1.35
C ASN A 48 18.02 2.16 0.42
N ILE A 49 17.44 1.00 0.07
CA ILE A 49 16.10 0.90 -0.49
C ILE A 49 15.13 0.59 0.65
N ILE A 50 14.32 1.56 1.02
CA ILE A 50 13.38 1.50 2.13
C ILE A 50 11.99 1.15 1.58
N ILE A 51 11.48 -0.02 1.93
CA ILE A 51 10.09 -0.39 1.67
C ILE A 51 9.28 0.04 2.89
N GLU A 52 8.30 0.92 2.72
CA GLU A 52 7.60 1.52 3.87
C GLU A 52 6.09 1.72 3.63
N GLU A 53 5.33 1.39 4.67
CA GLU A 53 3.89 1.58 4.77
C GLU A 53 3.52 2.77 5.70
N PHE A 54 4.48 3.42 6.33
CA PHE A 54 4.34 4.59 7.22
C PHE A 54 3.43 4.36 8.43
N THR A 55 3.28 3.12 8.87
CA THR A 55 2.49 2.76 10.07
C THR A 55 3.14 3.22 11.36
N ASN A 56 4.46 3.40 11.36
CA ASN A 56 5.22 3.95 12.48
C ASN A 56 5.66 5.39 12.18
N PRO A 57 5.09 6.41 12.86
CA PRO A 57 5.46 7.80 12.65
C PRO A 57 6.92 8.12 13.03
N TYR A 58 7.52 7.35 13.94
CA TYR A 58 8.88 7.59 14.42
C TYR A 58 9.95 7.17 13.42
N PHE A 59 9.60 6.36 12.41
CA PHE A 59 10.54 5.89 11.40
C PHE A 59 11.19 7.03 10.60
N ILE A 60 10.52 8.18 10.46
CA ILE A 60 11.10 9.36 9.80
C ILE A 60 12.34 9.86 10.52
N GLU A 61 12.39 9.82 11.86
CA GLU A 61 13.59 10.25 12.58
C GLU A 61 14.79 9.35 12.26
N ASN A 62 14.55 8.07 11.95
CA ASN A 62 15.60 7.17 11.49
C ASN A 62 16.10 7.55 10.08
N ILE A 63 15.19 7.84 9.13
CA ILE A 63 15.55 8.31 7.78
C ILE A 63 16.34 9.63 7.86
N LYS A 64 15.87 10.56 8.68
CA LYS A 64 16.51 11.86 8.90
C LYS A 64 17.89 11.72 9.53
N SER A 65 18.02 10.88 10.57
CA SER A 65 19.31 10.59 11.20
C SER A 65 20.29 9.99 10.18
N LEU A 66 19.82 9.02 9.40
CA LEU A 66 20.58 8.39 8.33
C LEU A 66 21.10 9.44 7.32
N LYS A 67 20.20 10.30 6.84
CA LYS A 67 20.52 11.35 5.86
C LYS A 67 21.48 12.42 6.38
N ASN A 68 21.39 12.75 7.66
CA ASN A 68 22.26 13.75 8.30
C ASN A 68 23.66 13.18 8.62
N SER A 69 23.75 11.87 8.89
CA SER A 69 25.00 11.25 9.31
C SER A 69 26.01 11.07 8.17
N ASN A 70 25.55 10.69 6.98
CA ASN A 70 26.42 10.32 5.87
C ASN A 70 25.83 10.77 4.52
N LYS A 71 26.70 10.97 3.53
CA LYS A 71 26.29 11.21 2.13
C LYS A 71 25.91 9.88 1.44
N ILE A 72 24.86 9.25 1.96
CA ILE A 72 24.27 8.03 1.40
C ILE A 72 22.96 8.36 0.70
N GLU A 73 22.65 7.58 -0.34
CA GLU A 73 21.40 7.71 -1.07
C GLU A 73 20.32 6.87 -0.44
N ILE A 74 19.14 7.46 -0.33
CA ILE A 74 17.95 6.82 0.22
C ILE A 74 16.89 6.76 -0.87
N THR A 75 16.48 5.55 -1.20
CA THR A 75 15.42 5.25 -2.14
C THR A 75 14.20 4.76 -1.38
N LEU A 76 13.05 5.40 -1.58
CA LEU A 76 11.80 5.02 -0.93
C LEU A 76 10.89 4.25 -1.89
N ILE A 77 10.35 3.12 -1.43
CA ILE A 77 9.25 2.39 -2.06
C ILE A 77 8.06 2.44 -1.12
N ALA A 78 7.08 3.26 -1.48
CA ALA A 78 5.84 3.41 -0.73
C ALA A 78 4.85 2.29 -1.12
N THR A 79 4.54 1.41 -0.18
CA THR A 79 3.71 0.21 -0.46
C THR A 79 2.22 0.52 -0.56
N GLU A 80 1.73 1.57 0.11
CA GLU A 80 0.29 1.80 0.28
C GLU A 80 -0.27 3.19 -0.11
N PHE A 81 0.50 4.08 -0.74
CA PHE A 81 0.07 5.47 -0.92
C PHE A 81 -0.18 5.84 -2.37
N ILE A 82 -1.45 5.95 -2.74
CA ILE A 82 -1.88 6.71 -3.92
C ILE A 82 -2.88 7.72 -3.41
N THR A 83 -2.72 9.00 -3.77
CA THR A 83 -3.67 10.03 -3.39
C THR A 83 -3.68 11.13 -4.46
N GLN A 84 -4.60 11.03 -5.43
CA GLN A 84 -5.38 12.15 -5.99
C GLN A 84 -6.30 11.69 -7.12
N TYR A 85 -7.55 12.14 -7.08
CA TYR A 85 -8.48 12.21 -8.21
C TYR A 85 -8.76 13.70 -8.52
N LYS A 86 -8.86 14.04 -9.81
CA LYS A 86 -9.32 15.35 -10.29
C LYS A 86 -10.35 15.07 -11.40
N THR A 87 -11.57 15.57 -11.25
CA THR A 87 -12.50 15.84 -12.36
C THR A 87 -12.28 17.28 -12.85
N GLU A 88 -12.78 17.57 -14.04
CA GLU A 88 -12.56 18.83 -14.78
C GLU A 88 -12.92 20.11 -13.98
N ASN A 89 -13.73 20.01 -12.92
CA ASN A 89 -14.05 21.13 -12.02
C ASN A 89 -13.58 20.85 -10.59
N GLU A 90 -12.40 21.37 -10.27
CA GLU A 90 -11.72 21.52 -8.97
C GLU A 90 -12.42 20.96 -7.71
N LYS A 91 -11.85 19.86 -7.18
CA LYS A 91 -11.75 19.55 -5.74
C LYS A 91 -10.79 18.38 -5.54
N PHE A 92 -9.77 18.57 -4.70
CA PHE A 92 -8.85 17.53 -4.29
C PHE A 92 -9.59 16.42 -3.49
N ILE A 93 -9.32 15.17 -3.83
CA ILE A 93 -9.80 13.99 -3.09
C ILE A 93 -8.57 13.12 -2.83
N ILE A 94 -8.18 12.98 -1.57
CA ILE A 94 -7.08 12.11 -1.12
C ILE A 94 -7.63 10.66 -1.09
N SER A 95 -7.66 9.97 -2.23
CA SER A 95 -8.15 8.58 -2.28
C SER A 95 -7.05 7.57 -2.01
N TYR A 96 -6.89 7.16 -0.74
CA TYR A 96 -6.17 5.94 -0.37
C TYR A 96 -6.94 4.72 -0.88
N PHE A 97 -6.46 3.52 -0.53
CA PHE A 97 -7.26 2.29 -0.58
C PHE A 97 -8.67 2.43 0.07
N ASN A 98 -8.90 3.48 0.88
CA ASN A 98 -10.20 3.98 1.29
C ASN A 98 -10.32 5.50 1.00
N ASN A 99 -11.27 5.92 0.14
CA ASN A 99 -11.49 7.29 -0.35
C ASN A 99 -11.52 8.41 0.74
N PHE A 100 -10.92 9.57 0.49
CA PHE A 100 -11.17 10.81 1.25
C PHE A 100 -11.48 11.96 0.31
N ASP A 101 -12.61 12.63 0.46
CA ASP A 101 -12.80 13.94 -0.16
C ASP A 101 -12.18 15.07 0.69
N LEU A 102 -11.93 16.25 0.12
CA LEU A 102 -11.46 17.43 0.86
C LEU A 102 -12.37 17.80 2.05
N LYS A 103 -13.68 17.51 1.94
CA LYS A 103 -14.61 17.71 3.06
C LYS A 103 -14.25 16.79 4.21
N SER A 104 -13.91 15.53 3.94
CA SER A 104 -13.47 14.53 4.92
C SER A 104 -12.19 14.98 5.60
N ILE A 105 -11.24 15.62 4.91
CA ILE A 105 -10.02 16.16 5.55
C ILE A 105 -10.37 17.26 6.55
N LYS A 106 -11.17 18.26 6.16
CA LYS A 106 -11.63 19.31 7.08
C LYS A 106 -12.43 18.72 8.24
N LEU A 107 -13.26 17.73 7.98
CA LEU A 107 -14.04 17.00 8.98
C LEU A 107 -13.12 16.20 9.92
N ILE A 108 -12.05 15.60 9.42
CA ILE A 108 -11.06 14.88 10.22
C ILE A 108 -10.33 15.83 11.13
N TYR A 109 -9.88 16.99 10.63
CA TYR A 109 -9.28 18.01 11.48
C TYR A 109 -10.26 18.50 12.56
N LEU A 110 -11.51 18.78 12.16
CA LEU A 110 -12.56 19.20 13.09
C LEU A 110 -12.85 18.12 14.14
N TYR A 111 -12.95 16.86 13.74
CA TYR A 111 -13.23 15.76 14.66
C TYR A 111 -12.02 15.33 15.48
N SER A 112 -10.80 15.43 14.97
CA SER A 112 -9.57 15.26 15.78
C SER A 112 -9.48 16.37 16.82
N PHE A 113 -9.87 17.59 16.46
CA PHE A 113 -9.99 18.72 17.38
C PHE A 113 -11.10 18.50 18.41
N VAL A 114 -12.29 18.03 17.99
CA VAL A 114 -13.40 17.70 18.91
C VAL A 114 -13.05 16.51 19.79
N ALA A 115 -12.44 15.45 19.26
CA ALA A 115 -12.01 14.29 20.04
C ALA A 115 -10.90 14.66 21.01
N PHE A 116 -10.00 15.58 20.64
CA PHE A 116 -9.04 16.18 21.56
C PHE A 116 -9.77 16.98 22.64
N ILE A 117 -10.72 17.83 22.31
CA ILE A 117 -11.52 18.58 23.28
C ILE A 117 -12.29 17.64 24.20
N VAL A 118 -12.97 16.62 23.68
CA VAL A 118 -13.77 15.66 24.45
C VAL A 118 -12.87 14.79 25.33
N SER A 119 -11.77 14.27 24.78
CA SER A 119 -10.76 13.54 25.57
C SER A 119 -10.24 14.42 26.68
N ASN A 120 -9.89 15.68 26.39
CA ASN A 120 -9.50 16.63 27.42
C ASN A 120 -10.65 16.86 28.40
N ILE A 121 -11.88 17.19 28.02
CA ILE A 121 -13.01 17.41 28.94
C ILE A 121 -13.26 16.17 29.84
N PHE A 122 -13.24 14.96 29.28
CA PHE A 122 -13.41 13.72 30.04
C PHE A 122 -12.23 13.41 30.95
N PHE A 123 -10.99 13.69 30.54
CA PHE A 123 -9.80 13.59 31.39
C PHE A 123 -9.66 14.76 32.38
N PHE A 124 -10.24 15.92 32.06
CA PHE A 124 -10.32 17.14 32.87
C PHE A 124 -11.24 16.94 34.09
N ASN A 125 -12.22 16.04 33.97
CA ASN A 125 -13.08 15.65 35.09
C ASN A 125 -12.42 14.65 36.05
N LEU A 126 -11.21 14.16 35.76
CA LEU A 126 -10.53 13.23 36.65
C LEU A 126 -9.43 13.88 37.50
N ILE A 127 -8.43 14.59 36.96
CA ILE A 127 -7.27 14.99 37.81
C ILE A 127 -6.66 16.35 37.38
N ASN A 128 -6.71 17.33 38.29
CA ASN A 128 -5.88 18.56 38.35
C ASN A 128 -6.03 19.60 37.21
N PHE A 129 -7.16 20.33 37.24
CA PHE A 129 -7.50 21.47 36.37
C PHE A 129 -6.38 22.54 36.22
N SER A 130 -5.73 22.95 37.32
CA SER A 130 -4.85 24.14 37.28
C SER A 130 -3.49 23.92 36.59
N LYS A 131 -2.99 22.68 36.53
CA LYS A 131 -1.70 22.37 35.89
C LYS A 131 -1.78 22.13 34.39
N TYR A 132 -2.91 21.59 33.93
CA TYR A 132 -3.13 21.28 32.51
C TYR A 132 -3.78 22.42 31.76
N PHE A 133 -4.51 23.31 32.42
CA PHE A 133 -5.12 24.48 31.79
C PHE A 133 -4.08 25.40 31.15
N THR A 134 -2.94 25.63 31.79
CA THR A 134 -1.87 26.47 31.23
C THR A 134 -1.20 25.82 30.03
N LYS A 135 -0.98 24.49 30.05
CA LYS A 135 -0.46 23.73 28.90
C LYS A 135 -1.48 23.65 27.76
N LEU A 136 -2.77 23.59 28.09
CA LEU A 136 -3.88 23.59 27.14
C LEU A 136 -3.98 24.96 26.45
N ILE A 137 -3.94 26.06 27.21
CA ILE A 137 -3.92 27.42 26.64
C ILE A 137 -2.72 27.61 25.73
N LEU A 138 -1.53 27.15 26.15
CA LEU A 138 -0.32 27.24 25.32
C LEU A 138 -0.44 26.41 24.04
N PHE A 139 -0.97 25.19 24.12
CA PHE A 139 -1.22 24.35 22.94
C PHE A 139 -2.28 24.96 22.00
N PHE A 140 -3.35 25.54 22.55
CA PHE A 140 -4.37 26.24 21.76
C PHE A 140 -3.82 27.53 21.15
N PHE A 141 -2.97 28.27 21.86
CA PHE A 141 -2.25 29.41 21.30
C PHE A 141 -1.32 28.97 20.17
N ASP A 142 -0.57 27.87 20.32
CA ASP A 142 0.27 27.33 19.25
C ASP A 142 -0.57 26.86 18.05
N LEU A 143 -1.74 26.26 18.30
CA LEU A 143 -2.66 25.79 17.25
C LEU A 143 -3.34 26.96 16.52
N ILE A 144 -3.77 27.99 17.25
CA ILE A 144 -4.36 29.23 16.72
C ILE A 144 -3.29 30.03 15.99
N ILE A 145 -2.09 30.16 16.56
CA ILE A 145 -0.96 30.80 15.89
C ILE A 145 -0.61 30.01 14.62
N TYR A 146 -0.65 28.69 14.63
CA TYR A 146 -0.44 27.90 13.41
C TYR A 146 -1.60 28.05 12.40
N PHE A 147 -2.84 28.20 12.85
CA PHE A 147 -4.00 28.40 11.97
C PHE A 147 -4.04 29.80 11.34
N PHE A 148 -3.62 30.83 12.09
CA PHE A 148 -3.66 32.23 11.67
C PHE A 148 -2.33 32.71 11.08
N TYR A 149 -1.20 32.22 11.57
CA TYR A 149 0.16 32.59 11.14
C TYR A 149 0.92 31.47 10.44
N GLY A 150 0.40 30.25 10.32
CA GLY A 150 0.94 29.23 9.41
C GLY A 150 0.81 29.59 7.92
N GLY A 151 0.23 30.75 7.62
CA GLY A 151 0.32 31.44 6.34
C GLY A 151 1.40 32.55 6.26
N PHE A 152 2.07 32.95 7.35
CA PHE A 152 3.06 34.04 7.38
C PHE A 152 4.23 33.83 8.39
N LEU A 153 5.46 33.85 7.87
CA LEU A 153 6.77 33.66 8.53
C LEU A 153 7.17 34.73 9.57
N ILE A 154 7.42 34.41 10.87
CA ILE A 154 8.18 35.26 11.86
C ILE A 154 8.92 34.37 12.93
N PRO A 155 10.09 34.77 13.53
CA PRO A 155 11.11 33.85 14.06
C PRO A 155 11.23 33.59 15.60
N TYR A 156 11.95 32.49 15.86
CA TYR A 156 12.28 31.65 17.03
C TYR A 156 12.59 32.24 18.44
N ASN A 157 12.71 33.55 18.66
CA ASN A 157 13.28 34.06 19.93
C ASN A 157 12.33 34.09 21.15
N PHE A 158 11.07 33.66 21.00
CA PHE A 158 10.04 33.89 22.03
C PHE A 158 9.93 32.80 23.11
N PHE A 159 10.44 31.58 22.90
CA PHE A 159 10.03 30.41 23.71
C PHE A 159 10.96 29.96 24.85
N LYS A 160 12.04 30.68 25.15
CA LYS A 160 13.09 30.18 26.07
C LYS A 160 12.74 30.22 27.58
N LYS A 161 11.52 30.59 28.01
CA LYS A 161 11.30 31.03 29.39
C LYS A 161 10.37 30.24 30.32
N PHE A 162 9.75 29.13 29.91
CA PHE A 162 8.72 28.52 30.79
C PHE A 162 8.72 26.98 30.83
N THR A 163 9.47 26.40 31.78
CA THR A 163 9.20 25.07 32.33
C THR A 163 9.71 24.94 33.76
N LEU A 164 8.84 24.58 34.72
CA LEU A 164 9.14 23.64 35.83
C LEU A 164 7.89 23.27 36.68
N ARG A 165 7.77 21.96 36.96
CA ARG A 165 7.09 21.24 38.09
C ARG A 165 5.56 21.05 38.03
N SER A 166 4.94 19.95 38.52
CA SER A 166 5.31 18.84 39.43
C SER A 166 4.30 17.67 39.35
N ASN A 167 4.65 16.53 39.98
CA ASN A 167 3.93 15.26 40.20
C ASN A 167 2.66 15.33 41.09
N ILE A 168 1.78 14.31 41.03
CA ILE A 168 1.21 13.52 42.17
C ILE A 168 0.09 12.54 41.72
N ASP A 169 -0.07 11.50 42.56
CA ASP A 169 -0.60 10.13 42.51
C ASP A 169 -2.13 9.92 42.48
N ILE A 170 -2.57 8.72 42.06
CA ILE A 170 -3.95 8.34 41.72
C ILE A 170 -4.31 7.01 42.38
N SER A 171 -5.26 7.00 43.31
CA SER A 171 -6.02 5.78 43.59
C SER A 171 -7.44 6.08 44.06
N LYS A 172 -8.37 5.28 43.51
CA LYS A 172 -9.80 5.10 43.84
C LYS A 172 -10.79 5.96 43.05
N THR A 173 -11.48 5.32 42.10
CA THR A 173 -12.89 4.87 42.25
C THR A 173 -13.40 4.25 40.93
N GLN A 174 -14.26 3.24 41.02
CA GLN A 174 -14.99 2.60 39.90
C GLN A 174 -16.49 2.91 40.00
N PRO A 175 -17.23 2.99 38.87
CA PRO A 175 -18.69 3.00 38.89
C PRO A 175 -19.35 1.84 38.11
N ASP A 176 -20.65 1.72 38.35
CA ASP A 176 -21.47 0.51 38.37
C ASP A 176 -22.30 0.19 37.10
N ILE A 177 -22.79 -1.05 37.06
CA ILE A 177 -23.27 -1.81 35.90
C ILE A 177 -24.79 -1.68 35.73
N LYS A 178 -25.29 -0.71 34.94
CA LYS A 178 -26.67 -0.73 34.38
C LYS A 178 -26.80 -0.19 32.94
N LEU A 179 -25.67 0.00 32.24
CA LEU A 179 -25.60 0.62 30.90
C LEU A 179 -25.74 -0.34 29.69
N PHE A 180 -25.98 -1.63 29.91
CA PHE A 180 -25.56 -2.64 28.91
C PHE A 180 -26.44 -2.83 27.66
N LYS A 181 -27.74 -2.46 27.65
CA LYS A 181 -28.61 -2.74 26.48
C LYS A 181 -28.72 -1.59 25.47
N THR A 182 -28.65 -0.34 25.92
CA THR A 182 -28.56 0.84 25.03
C THR A 182 -27.14 1.02 24.51
N GLU A 183 -26.13 0.59 25.28
CA GLU A 183 -24.74 0.54 24.83
C GLU A 183 -24.55 -0.35 23.62
N GLU A 184 -25.28 -1.45 23.44
CA GLU A 184 -24.98 -2.37 22.34
C GLU A 184 -25.40 -1.80 20.98
N LEU A 185 -26.53 -1.07 20.93
CA LEU A 185 -26.99 -0.39 19.73
C LEU A 185 -26.19 0.89 19.45
N ILE A 186 -25.87 1.65 20.50
CA ILE A 186 -25.03 2.85 20.44
C ILE A 186 -23.58 2.46 20.12
N LYS A 187 -23.03 1.37 20.66
CA LYS A 187 -21.77 0.76 20.22
C LYS A 187 -21.92 0.31 18.78
N LYS A 188 -22.92 -0.47 18.36
CA LYS A 188 -22.98 -0.86 16.93
C LYS A 188 -23.03 0.31 15.94
N THR A 189 -23.65 1.44 16.29
CA THR A 189 -23.75 2.61 15.39
C THR A 189 -22.64 3.64 15.58
N LEU A 190 -22.34 4.07 16.82
CA LEU A 190 -21.20 4.96 17.10
C LEU A 190 -19.87 4.23 16.87
N PHE A 191 -19.72 2.97 17.26
CA PHE A 191 -18.47 2.23 17.09
C PHE A 191 -18.20 1.95 15.61
N ASN A 192 -19.20 1.64 14.78
CA ASN A 192 -18.99 1.52 13.32
C ASN A 192 -18.65 2.87 12.65
N ARG A 193 -19.29 3.97 13.06
CA ARG A 193 -18.93 5.32 12.56
C ARG A 193 -17.55 5.76 13.05
N ASN A 194 -17.22 5.46 14.31
CA ASN A 194 -15.93 5.73 14.93
C ASN A 194 -14.83 4.86 14.31
N ILE A 195 -15.08 3.61 13.92
CA ILE A 195 -14.08 2.77 13.23
C ILE A 195 -13.72 3.38 11.87
N LYS A 196 -14.70 3.79 11.07
CA LYS A 196 -14.42 4.48 9.79
C LYS A 196 -13.60 5.75 10.03
N PHE A 197 -13.99 6.54 11.03
CA PHE A 197 -13.29 7.77 11.40
C PHE A 197 -11.84 7.53 11.88
N LEU A 198 -11.62 6.56 12.76
CA LEU A 198 -10.29 6.18 13.24
C LEU A 198 -9.42 5.66 12.10
N ASN A 199 -10.00 4.87 11.19
CA ASN A 199 -9.31 4.46 9.95
C ASN A 199 -8.90 5.68 9.13
N HIS A 200 -9.78 6.69 9.00
CA HIS A 200 -9.44 7.93 8.30
C HIS A 200 -8.28 8.69 8.95
N ILE A 201 -8.29 8.87 10.28
CA ILE A 201 -7.16 9.48 10.99
C ILE A 201 -5.88 8.68 10.74
N TYR A 202 -5.96 7.35 10.87
CA TYR A 202 -4.82 6.46 10.70
C TYR A 202 -4.18 6.62 9.32
N PHE A 203 -4.96 6.55 8.24
CA PHE A 203 -4.42 6.75 6.89
C PHE A 203 -3.93 8.20 6.65
N PHE A 204 -4.63 9.20 7.20
CA PHE A 204 -4.19 10.59 7.13
C PHE A 204 -2.81 10.80 7.75
N VAL A 205 -2.62 10.25 8.95
CA VAL A 205 -1.33 10.23 9.65
C VAL A 205 -0.27 9.59 8.76
N ARG A 206 -0.50 8.37 8.27
CA ARG A 206 0.46 7.66 7.40
C ARG A 206 0.88 8.47 6.17
N TYR A 207 -0.06 9.13 5.49
CA TYR A 207 0.25 10.01 4.36
C TYR A 207 1.05 11.25 4.74
N LYS A 208 0.71 11.89 5.87
CA LYS A 208 1.50 13.02 6.38
C LYS A 208 2.95 12.58 6.62
N TYR A 209 3.16 11.38 7.14
CA TYR A 209 4.50 10.83 7.35
C TYR A 209 5.18 10.46 6.01
N PHE A 210 4.45 9.89 5.05
CA PHE A 210 4.96 9.72 3.68
C PHE A 210 5.45 11.06 3.10
N LEU A 211 4.63 12.12 3.13
CA LEU A 211 5.02 13.44 2.61
C LEU A 211 6.25 14.03 3.32
N LYS A 212 6.33 13.87 4.65
CA LYS A 212 7.50 14.31 5.41
C LYS A 212 8.76 13.51 5.02
N SER A 213 8.63 12.22 4.75
CA SER A 213 9.78 11.40 4.36
C SER A 213 10.37 11.81 3.03
N LEU A 214 9.55 12.32 2.09
CA LEU A 214 9.98 12.78 0.78
C LEU A 214 11.03 13.91 0.84
N ILE A 215 11.13 14.63 1.96
CA ILE A 215 12.14 15.68 2.18
C ILE A 215 13.54 15.08 2.42
N TYR A 216 13.61 13.84 2.92
CA TYR A 216 14.85 13.21 3.37
C TYR A 216 15.35 12.10 2.44
N VAL A 217 14.62 11.80 1.37
CA VAL A 217 14.97 10.75 0.41
C VAL A 217 15.45 11.37 -0.90
N ASP A 218 16.35 10.68 -1.58
CA ASP A 218 16.88 11.12 -2.87
C ASP A 218 16.01 10.62 -4.02
N ASN A 219 15.51 9.39 -3.88
CA ASN A 219 14.87 8.66 -4.95
C ASN A 219 13.53 8.09 -4.48
N VAL A 220 12.55 8.00 -5.37
CA VAL A 220 11.28 7.32 -5.10
C VAL A 220 10.94 6.37 -6.24
N ILE A 221 10.62 5.13 -5.88
CA ILE A 221 10.16 4.11 -6.81
C ILE A 221 8.71 3.75 -6.45
N PHE A 222 7.86 3.79 -7.47
CA PHE A 222 6.46 3.39 -7.38
C PHE A 222 6.22 2.03 -8.02
N LEU A 223 5.13 1.40 -7.62
CA LEU A 223 4.66 0.15 -8.23
C LEU A 223 3.70 0.41 -9.39
N ASN A 224 3.16 1.63 -9.52
CA ASN A 224 2.29 2.01 -10.61
C ASN A 224 2.60 3.40 -11.17
N SER A 225 2.50 3.54 -12.49
CA SER A 225 2.82 4.78 -13.21
C SER A 225 1.87 5.94 -12.89
N LYS A 226 0.70 5.66 -12.30
CA LYS A 226 -0.23 6.70 -11.86
C LYS A 226 0.33 7.45 -10.64
N GLN A 227 0.92 6.75 -9.67
CA GLN A 227 1.64 7.38 -8.56
C GLN A 227 2.81 8.22 -9.07
N GLU A 228 3.64 7.65 -9.95
CA GLU A 228 4.80 8.35 -10.52
C GLU A 228 4.39 9.70 -11.13
N LYS A 229 3.34 9.71 -11.96
CA LYS A 229 2.80 10.95 -12.55
C LYS A 229 2.31 11.94 -11.50
N GLN A 230 1.69 11.46 -10.41
CA GLN A 230 1.21 12.33 -9.34
C GLN A 230 2.35 13.04 -8.61
N TYR A 231 3.53 12.43 -8.51
CA TYR A 231 4.66 12.96 -7.74
C TYR A 231 5.78 13.54 -8.59
N LYS A 232 5.57 13.68 -9.90
CA LYS A 232 6.55 14.23 -10.85
C LYS A 232 6.98 15.67 -10.56
N PHE A 233 6.18 16.42 -9.79
CA PHE A 233 6.50 17.79 -9.38
C PHE A 233 7.48 17.88 -8.20
N LEU A 234 7.81 16.76 -7.55
CA LEU A 234 8.75 16.75 -6.44
C LEU A 234 10.18 16.93 -6.94
N ASN A 235 10.99 17.68 -6.18
CA ASN A 235 12.41 17.87 -6.47
C ASN A 235 13.24 16.68 -5.94
N LEU A 236 13.06 15.51 -6.56
CA LEU A 236 13.80 14.28 -6.25
C LEU A 236 14.94 14.09 -7.26
N LYS A 237 16.03 13.41 -6.85
CA LYS A 237 17.13 13.02 -7.75
C LYS A 237 16.62 12.09 -8.84
N SER A 238 15.82 11.09 -8.47
CA SER A 238 15.15 10.20 -9.42
C SER A 238 13.74 9.83 -8.97
N LEU A 239 12.91 9.55 -9.97
CA LEU A 239 11.52 9.12 -9.82
C LEU A 239 11.23 8.07 -10.88
N GLY A 240 10.68 6.93 -10.48
CA GLY A 240 10.37 5.87 -11.45
C GLY A 240 9.26 4.93 -11.01
N CYS A 241 8.77 4.14 -11.94
CA CYS A 241 7.84 3.04 -11.69
C CYS A 241 8.52 1.72 -12.05
N ILE A 242 8.76 0.87 -11.06
CA ILE A 242 9.39 -0.44 -11.28
C ILE A 242 8.47 -1.36 -12.09
N SER A 243 9.04 -2.08 -13.05
CA SER A 243 8.33 -3.09 -13.84
C SER A 243 8.76 -4.47 -13.36
N PRO A 244 7.87 -5.30 -12.78
CA PRO A 244 8.28 -6.58 -12.21
C PRO A 244 8.98 -7.51 -13.22
N GLU A 245 10.15 -8.01 -12.87
CA GLU A 245 10.91 -8.98 -13.66
C GLU A 245 10.76 -10.38 -13.06
N PHE A 246 10.61 -11.40 -13.91
CA PHE A 246 10.54 -12.80 -13.48
C PHE A 246 11.14 -13.74 -14.55
N SER A 247 11.58 -14.92 -14.14
CA SER A 247 12.15 -15.90 -15.06
C SER A 247 11.07 -16.57 -15.92
N ILE A 248 11.05 -16.25 -17.22
CA ILE A 248 10.14 -16.90 -18.19
C ILE A 248 10.37 -18.40 -18.23
N LYS A 249 11.65 -18.83 -18.23
CA LYS A 249 12.01 -20.26 -18.23
C LYS A 249 11.37 -20.98 -17.04
N LYS A 250 11.63 -20.48 -15.82
CA LYS A 250 11.06 -21.03 -14.57
C LYS A 250 9.54 -21.03 -14.61
N PHE A 251 8.91 -19.94 -15.05
CA PHE A 251 7.46 -19.83 -15.19
C PHE A 251 6.91 -20.91 -16.13
N THR A 252 7.48 -21.04 -17.33
CA THR A 252 6.97 -22.00 -18.33
C THR A 252 7.19 -23.46 -17.93
N GLU A 253 8.33 -23.79 -17.31
CA GLU A 253 8.61 -25.15 -16.82
C GLU A 253 7.66 -25.56 -15.69
N LYS A 254 7.28 -24.61 -14.83
CA LYS A 254 6.38 -24.85 -13.70
C LYS A 254 4.91 -24.77 -14.08
N LEU A 255 4.53 -23.92 -15.02
CA LEU A 255 3.15 -23.80 -15.50
C LEU A 255 2.63 -25.14 -16.04
N ASP A 256 3.46 -25.90 -16.76
CA ASP A 256 3.08 -27.21 -17.31
C ASP A 256 2.86 -28.28 -16.21
N GLN A 257 3.33 -28.03 -14.99
CA GLN A 257 3.12 -28.91 -13.81
C GLN A 257 1.83 -28.58 -13.05
N ASN A 258 1.22 -27.43 -13.34
CA ASN A 258 0.03 -26.98 -12.62
C ASN A 258 -1.22 -27.74 -13.05
N GLU A 259 -2.10 -27.97 -12.09
CA GLU A 259 -3.40 -28.56 -12.36
C GLU A 259 -4.29 -27.58 -13.11
N TYR A 260 -5.16 -28.14 -13.93
CA TYR A 260 -6.18 -27.35 -14.58
C TYR A 260 -7.23 -26.90 -13.55
N GLY A 261 -7.34 -25.59 -13.35
CA GLY A 261 -8.24 -24.99 -12.37
C GLY A 261 -7.97 -23.50 -12.18
N ILE A 262 -8.58 -22.91 -11.16
CA ILE A 262 -8.46 -21.48 -10.84
C ILE A 262 -8.21 -21.25 -9.35
N LYS A 263 -7.20 -20.46 -9.02
CA LYS A 263 -7.00 -19.99 -7.64
C LYS A 263 -7.28 -18.50 -7.48
N MET A 264 -7.85 -18.09 -6.36
CA MET A 264 -7.89 -16.69 -5.93
C MET A 264 -7.23 -16.57 -4.56
N THR A 265 -6.15 -15.80 -4.51
CA THR A 265 -5.38 -15.56 -3.30
C THR A 265 -5.51 -14.11 -2.81
N GLY A 266 -5.52 -13.95 -1.48
CA GLY A 266 -5.41 -12.66 -0.80
C GLY A 266 -6.58 -12.35 0.12
N THR A 267 -6.78 -11.07 0.47
CA THR A 267 -7.91 -10.65 1.31
C THR A 267 -9.23 -10.99 0.61
N ILE A 268 -10.01 -11.92 1.18
CA ILE A 268 -11.29 -12.35 0.63
C ILE A 268 -12.36 -11.36 1.09
N THR A 269 -12.76 -10.46 0.20
CA THR A 269 -13.85 -9.51 0.45
C THR A 269 -15.16 -10.05 -0.12
N PRO A 270 -16.34 -9.59 0.36
CA PRO A 270 -17.62 -9.96 -0.24
C PRO A 270 -17.69 -9.67 -1.75
N PHE A 271 -17.05 -8.58 -2.20
CA PHE A 271 -16.99 -8.26 -3.63
C PHE A 271 -16.17 -9.29 -4.42
N ARG A 272 -14.99 -9.67 -3.93
CA ARG A 272 -14.16 -10.71 -4.58
C ARG A 272 -14.85 -12.06 -4.65
N TYR A 273 -15.52 -12.44 -3.57
CA TYR A 273 -16.30 -13.69 -3.54
C TYR A 273 -17.39 -13.69 -4.61
N LYS A 274 -18.20 -12.62 -4.70
CA LYS A 274 -19.22 -12.47 -5.76
C LYS A 274 -18.64 -12.49 -7.16
N MET A 275 -17.46 -11.88 -7.36
CA MET A 275 -16.78 -11.92 -8.66
C MET A 275 -16.32 -13.34 -9.02
N MET A 276 -15.87 -14.12 -8.04
CA MET A 276 -15.53 -15.53 -8.26
C MET A 276 -16.78 -16.35 -8.60
N GLU A 277 -17.88 -16.21 -7.86
CA GLU A 277 -19.14 -16.90 -8.19
C GLU A 277 -19.62 -16.55 -9.61
N HIS A 278 -19.59 -15.26 -9.97
CA HIS A 278 -19.95 -14.81 -11.30
C HIS A 278 -19.05 -15.42 -12.39
N PHE A 279 -17.75 -15.52 -12.13
CA PHE A 279 -16.80 -16.18 -13.03
C PHE A 279 -17.15 -17.67 -13.20
N LEU A 280 -17.34 -18.40 -12.09
CA LEU A 280 -17.63 -19.84 -12.10
C LEU A 280 -18.95 -20.16 -12.79
N ASN A 281 -20.00 -19.36 -12.54
CA ASN A 281 -21.29 -19.51 -13.19
C ASN A 281 -21.18 -19.31 -14.71
N HIS A 282 -20.41 -18.31 -15.17
CA HIS A 282 -20.18 -18.12 -16.60
C HIS A 282 -19.39 -19.28 -17.23
N TYR A 283 -18.38 -19.81 -16.52
CA TYR A 283 -17.64 -20.99 -16.98
C TYR A 283 -18.60 -22.17 -17.20
N TYR A 284 -19.46 -22.44 -16.22
CA TYR A 284 -20.43 -23.53 -16.27
C TYR A 284 -21.42 -23.37 -17.42
N LEU A 285 -21.99 -22.18 -17.61
CA LEU A 285 -22.94 -21.91 -18.70
C LEU A 285 -22.35 -22.16 -20.09
N ILE A 286 -21.04 -21.94 -20.28
CA ILE A 286 -20.40 -22.06 -21.59
C ILE A 286 -19.86 -23.47 -21.84
N ASN A 287 -19.34 -24.13 -20.82
CA ASN A 287 -18.67 -25.44 -20.97
C ASN A 287 -19.54 -26.62 -20.53
N ASN A 288 -20.67 -26.36 -19.86
CA ASN A 288 -21.49 -27.38 -19.20
C ASN A 288 -20.67 -28.28 -18.25
N ASP A 289 -19.68 -27.69 -17.57
CA ASP A 289 -18.73 -28.38 -16.69
C ASP A 289 -18.30 -27.46 -15.53
N HIS A 290 -17.80 -28.04 -14.45
CA HIS A 290 -17.26 -27.32 -13.31
C HIS A 290 -15.73 -27.26 -13.37
N ILE A 291 -15.16 -26.06 -13.26
CA ILE A 291 -13.72 -25.88 -13.13
C ILE A 291 -13.29 -26.05 -11.65
N PRO A 292 -12.27 -26.87 -11.35
CA PRO A 292 -11.68 -26.92 -10.02
C PRO A 292 -11.22 -25.53 -9.58
N TYR A 293 -11.51 -25.15 -8.34
CA TYR A 293 -11.11 -23.84 -7.84
C TYR A 293 -10.70 -23.85 -6.37
N LEU A 294 -9.86 -22.87 -6.00
CA LEU A 294 -9.40 -22.64 -4.64
C LEU A 294 -9.51 -21.15 -4.29
N ILE A 295 -10.08 -20.83 -3.13
CA ILE A 295 -10.10 -19.48 -2.57
C ILE A 295 -9.35 -19.50 -1.25
N GLN A 296 -8.26 -18.74 -1.14
CA GLN A 296 -7.42 -18.74 0.07
C GLN A 296 -6.88 -17.37 0.46
N SER A 297 -6.69 -17.17 1.77
CA SER A 297 -5.94 -16.02 2.30
C SER A 297 -4.43 -16.26 2.18
N PHE A 298 -3.64 -15.19 2.16
CA PHE A 298 -2.17 -15.28 2.12
C PHE A 298 -1.54 -16.02 3.32
N SER A 299 -2.28 -16.15 4.43
CA SER A 299 -1.82 -16.84 5.63
C SER A 299 -1.80 -18.37 5.50
N LYS A 300 -2.48 -18.95 4.51
CA LYS A 300 -2.53 -20.40 4.31
C LYS A 300 -1.56 -20.80 3.19
N LYS A 301 -0.62 -21.69 3.50
CA LYS A 301 0.24 -22.34 2.51
C LYS A 301 -0.39 -23.68 2.13
N GLU A 302 -1.24 -23.69 1.10
CA GLU A 302 -1.64 -24.93 0.44
C GLU A 302 -0.87 -25.12 -0.87
N ALA A 303 -0.65 -26.39 -1.23
CA ALA A 303 0.28 -26.81 -2.27
C ALA A 303 -0.33 -26.81 -3.69
N SER A 304 -1.65 -26.59 -3.84
CA SER A 304 -2.31 -26.69 -5.13
C SER A 304 -2.03 -25.47 -6.01
N ASN A 305 -1.22 -25.72 -7.04
CA ASN A 305 -0.98 -24.73 -8.09
C ASN A 305 -1.90 -25.00 -9.26
N PHE A 306 -2.85 -24.09 -9.45
CA PHE A 306 -3.72 -24.06 -10.61
C PHE A 306 -3.13 -23.25 -11.76
N LEU A 307 -3.44 -23.64 -13.00
CA LEU A 307 -3.00 -22.96 -14.23
C LEU A 307 -3.37 -21.48 -14.28
N PHE A 308 -4.49 -21.11 -13.66
CA PHE A 308 -4.98 -19.74 -13.67
C PHE A 308 -5.10 -19.19 -12.26
N SER A 309 -4.85 -17.88 -12.12
CA SER A 309 -5.14 -17.14 -10.90
C SER A 309 -6.09 -16.00 -11.17
N PHE A 310 -7.17 -15.89 -10.41
CA PHE A 310 -8.20 -14.86 -10.58
C PHE A 310 -7.96 -13.69 -9.60
N HIS A 311 -7.80 -12.49 -10.16
CA HIS A 311 -7.42 -11.28 -9.42
C HIS A 311 -8.46 -10.17 -9.52
N PRO A 312 -9.69 -10.37 -9.02
CA PRO A 312 -10.63 -9.26 -8.92
C PRO A 312 -10.10 -8.19 -7.94
N PRO A 313 -10.46 -6.92 -8.16
CA PRO A 313 -10.25 -5.84 -7.21
C PRO A 313 -10.87 -6.14 -5.85
N GLN A 314 -10.42 -5.47 -4.78
CA GLN A 314 -10.98 -5.71 -3.43
C GLN A 314 -12.41 -5.16 -3.29
N THR A 315 -12.74 -4.10 -4.01
CA THR A 315 -14.03 -3.41 -3.97
C THR A 315 -14.45 -3.01 -5.38
N LYS A 316 -15.73 -2.66 -5.55
CA LYS A 316 -16.26 -2.17 -6.83
C LYS A 316 -15.60 -0.85 -7.28
N ASP A 317 -15.30 0.02 -6.32
CA ASP A 317 -14.74 1.36 -6.57
C ASP A 317 -13.21 1.36 -6.56
N TRP A 318 -12.59 0.20 -6.74
CA TRP A 318 -11.15 0.07 -6.80
C TRP A 318 -10.62 0.65 -8.10
N ILE A 319 -9.60 1.51 -8.03
CA ILE A 319 -9.12 2.31 -9.16
C ILE A 319 -7.66 2.06 -9.53
N TYR A 320 -7.05 0.97 -9.01
CA TYR A 320 -5.62 0.72 -9.15
C TYR A 320 -5.30 -0.72 -9.58
N SER A 321 -4.24 -0.91 -10.36
CA SER A 321 -3.73 -2.26 -10.56
C SER A 321 -3.01 -2.77 -9.32
N SER A 322 -2.79 -4.09 -9.26
CA SER A 322 -1.99 -4.73 -8.22
C SER A 322 -0.82 -5.47 -8.86
N PRO A 323 0.23 -4.76 -9.31
CA PRO A 323 1.34 -5.36 -10.05
C PRO A 323 2.07 -6.43 -9.25
N THR A 324 2.12 -6.30 -7.93
CA THR A 324 2.69 -7.31 -7.02
C THR A 324 1.91 -8.62 -7.02
N ARG A 325 0.56 -8.58 -7.05
CA ARG A 325 -0.27 -9.80 -7.16
C ARG A 325 -0.15 -10.45 -8.53
N ILE A 326 -0.07 -9.64 -9.58
CA ILE A 326 0.17 -10.14 -10.94
C ILE A 326 1.57 -10.78 -11.00
N PHE A 327 2.59 -10.14 -10.45
CA PHE A 327 3.94 -10.68 -10.33
C PHE A 327 3.97 -12.02 -9.57
N ARG A 328 3.32 -12.09 -8.41
CA ARG A 328 3.18 -13.32 -7.63
C ARG A 328 2.61 -14.46 -8.47
N SER A 329 1.64 -14.16 -9.34
CA SER A 329 1.03 -15.12 -10.26
C SER A 329 2.09 -15.81 -11.11
N PHE A 330 3.05 -15.05 -11.64
CA PHE A 330 4.14 -15.56 -12.46
C PHE A 330 5.27 -16.20 -11.65
N ASN A 331 5.69 -15.56 -10.55
CA ASN A 331 6.93 -15.92 -9.85
C ASN A 331 6.76 -17.08 -8.85
N ASN A 332 5.61 -17.09 -8.15
CA ASN A 332 5.39 -17.95 -6.99
C ASN A 332 4.30 -18.98 -7.27
N ASP A 333 3.24 -18.52 -7.93
CA ASP A 333 2.06 -19.31 -8.22
C ASP A 333 2.15 -20.08 -9.54
N PHE A 334 3.08 -19.69 -10.42
CA PHE A 334 3.27 -20.19 -11.79
C PHE A 334 1.97 -20.30 -12.59
N SER A 335 1.09 -19.32 -12.46
CA SER A 335 -0.25 -19.28 -13.02
C SER A 335 -0.42 -18.09 -13.95
N ILE A 336 -1.32 -18.21 -14.93
CA ILE A 336 -1.71 -17.11 -15.81
C ILE A 336 -2.76 -16.25 -15.09
N PRO A 337 -2.50 -14.96 -14.85
CA PRO A 337 -3.42 -14.10 -14.14
C PRO A 337 -4.61 -13.72 -15.01
N ILE A 338 -5.80 -13.79 -14.42
CA ILE A 338 -7.08 -13.34 -14.98
C ILE A 338 -7.53 -12.11 -14.18
N VAL A 339 -7.83 -11.01 -14.86
CA VAL A 339 -8.30 -9.75 -14.25
C VAL A 339 -9.64 -9.34 -14.85
N ILE A 340 -10.46 -8.61 -14.10
CA ILE A 340 -11.75 -8.13 -14.62
C ILE A 340 -11.67 -6.73 -15.25
N HIS A 341 -10.52 -6.07 -15.13
CA HIS A 341 -10.30 -4.71 -15.62
C HIS A 341 -8.80 -4.44 -15.81
N TYR A 342 -8.45 -3.72 -16.88
CA TYR A 342 -7.11 -3.14 -17.07
C TYR A 342 -7.11 -1.69 -16.62
N PHE A 343 -6.37 -1.39 -15.56
CA PHE A 343 -6.19 -0.03 -15.06
C PHE A 343 -5.21 0.76 -15.91
N LYS A 344 -4.37 0.06 -16.70
CA LYS A 344 -3.30 0.64 -17.54
C LYS A 344 -2.30 1.46 -16.73
N GLN A 345 -1.96 0.95 -15.54
CA GLN A 345 -1.04 1.62 -14.62
C GLN A 345 0.28 0.86 -14.47
N SER A 346 0.32 -0.42 -14.86
CA SER A 346 1.54 -1.22 -14.93
C SER A 346 1.53 -2.08 -16.19
N GLN A 347 2.70 -2.26 -16.81
CA GLN A 347 2.84 -3.02 -18.06
C GLN A 347 2.59 -4.52 -17.85
N ILE A 348 2.71 -5.03 -16.63
CA ILE A 348 2.45 -6.43 -16.32
C ILE A 348 0.97 -6.80 -16.52
N GLU A 349 0.07 -5.81 -16.53
CA GLU A 349 -1.34 -5.99 -16.85
C GLU A 349 -1.55 -6.49 -18.28
N ASP A 350 -0.65 -6.15 -19.22
CA ASP A 350 -0.72 -6.58 -20.62
C ASP A 350 -0.52 -8.11 -20.78
N LEU A 351 -0.01 -8.77 -19.74
CA LEU A 351 0.11 -10.23 -19.68
C LEU A 351 -1.15 -10.91 -19.15
N CYS A 352 -2.06 -10.18 -18.51
CA CYS A 352 -3.24 -10.81 -17.93
C CYS A 352 -4.25 -11.23 -19.01
N ILE A 353 -5.13 -12.17 -18.65
CA ILE A 353 -6.36 -12.45 -19.40
C ILE A 353 -7.44 -11.50 -18.85
N LEU A 354 -8.04 -10.69 -19.72
CA LEU A 354 -9.17 -9.85 -19.35
C LEU A 354 -10.45 -10.69 -19.32
N PHE A 355 -11.21 -10.62 -18.24
CA PHE A 355 -12.55 -11.19 -18.08
C PHE A 355 -13.58 -10.07 -18.03
N ASN A 356 -14.14 -9.72 -19.19
CA ASN A 356 -15.20 -8.72 -19.35
C ASN A 356 -16.27 -9.22 -20.34
N GLU A 357 -17.34 -8.46 -20.57
CA GLU A 357 -18.43 -8.87 -21.47
C GLU A 357 -17.95 -9.23 -22.89
N GLU A 358 -16.97 -8.50 -23.42
CA GLU A 358 -16.44 -8.72 -24.77
C GLU A 358 -15.58 -9.99 -24.86
N THR A 359 -14.85 -10.33 -23.80
CA THR A 359 -13.88 -11.41 -23.82
C THR A 359 -14.38 -12.69 -23.16
N LYS A 360 -15.45 -12.66 -22.35
CA LYS A 360 -15.96 -13.81 -21.57
C LYS A 360 -16.04 -15.10 -22.39
N GLU A 361 -16.74 -15.08 -23.53
CA GLU A 361 -16.84 -16.27 -24.37
C GLU A 361 -15.49 -16.74 -24.90
N ASN A 362 -14.67 -15.80 -25.35
CA ASN A 362 -13.34 -16.08 -25.86
C ASN A 362 -12.42 -16.64 -24.78
N VAL A 363 -12.48 -16.11 -23.55
CA VAL A 363 -11.77 -16.59 -22.34
C VAL A 363 -11.97 -18.09 -22.19
N PHE A 364 -13.22 -18.54 -22.20
CA PHE A 364 -13.51 -19.96 -22.00
C PHE A 364 -13.22 -20.82 -23.22
N LYS A 365 -13.62 -20.39 -24.43
CA LYS A 365 -13.42 -21.16 -25.68
C LYS A 365 -11.93 -21.31 -26.03
N ASN A 366 -11.16 -20.23 -25.93
CA ASN A 366 -9.80 -20.14 -26.49
C ASN A 366 -8.69 -20.28 -25.47
N PHE A 367 -8.91 -19.80 -24.24
CA PHE A 367 -7.82 -19.65 -23.26
C PHE A 367 -7.89 -20.68 -22.15
N ILE A 368 -9.11 -21.02 -21.73
CA ILE A 368 -9.33 -21.91 -20.61
C ILE A 368 -9.69 -23.33 -21.08
N SER A 369 -9.95 -23.66 -22.36
CA SER A 369 -10.12 -25.09 -22.71
C SER A 369 -8.79 -25.86 -22.74
N LYS A 370 -8.72 -27.04 -22.10
CA LYS A 370 -7.50 -27.90 -22.07
C LYS A 370 -6.96 -28.23 -23.46
N LYS A 371 -7.84 -28.33 -24.46
CA LYS A 371 -7.53 -28.64 -25.86
C LYS A 371 -6.74 -27.53 -26.56
N ASN A 372 -7.06 -26.27 -26.28
CA ASN A 372 -6.48 -25.11 -26.98
C ASN A 372 -5.29 -24.47 -26.24
N PHE A 373 -5.05 -24.88 -24.99
CA PHE A 373 -4.06 -24.25 -24.11
C PHE A 373 -2.63 -24.28 -24.66
N LYS A 374 -2.19 -25.37 -25.31
CA LYS A 374 -0.82 -25.46 -25.88
C LYS A 374 -0.56 -24.40 -26.95
N ASN A 375 -1.51 -24.18 -27.86
CA ASN A 375 -1.40 -23.17 -28.92
C ASN A 375 -1.43 -21.76 -28.34
N TYR A 376 -2.27 -21.55 -27.32
CA TYR A 376 -2.27 -20.30 -26.58
C TYR A 376 -0.91 -20.03 -25.91
N LEU A 377 -0.34 -21.03 -25.22
CA LEU A 377 0.92 -20.88 -24.50
C LEU A 377 2.08 -20.49 -25.42
N GLN A 378 2.12 -21.01 -26.64
CA GLN A 378 3.13 -20.59 -27.64
C GLN A 378 3.03 -19.10 -27.97
N LYS A 379 1.83 -18.60 -28.29
CA LYS A 379 1.59 -17.16 -28.54
C LYS A 379 1.87 -16.31 -27.30
N TYR A 380 1.55 -16.86 -26.13
CA TYR A 380 1.76 -16.20 -24.85
C TYR A 380 3.25 -16.05 -24.50
N LYS A 381 4.10 -17.04 -24.83
CA LYS A 381 5.57 -16.94 -24.67
C LYS A 381 6.17 -15.74 -25.42
N ILE A 382 5.67 -15.41 -26.60
CA ILE A 382 6.11 -14.22 -27.36
C ILE A 382 5.79 -12.93 -26.57
N LYS A 383 4.57 -12.84 -26.01
CA LYS A 383 4.19 -11.70 -25.15
C LYS A 383 5.06 -11.58 -23.90
N LEU A 384 5.37 -12.71 -23.26
CA LEU A 384 6.24 -12.74 -22.09
C LEU A 384 7.64 -12.21 -22.40
N ASN A 385 8.26 -12.66 -23.50
CA ASN A 385 9.59 -12.20 -23.90
C ASN A 385 9.61 -10.69 -24.19
N ALA A 386 8.60 -10.20 -24.91
CA ALA A 386 8.47 -8.77 -25.19
C ALA A 386 8.32 -7.94 -23.91
N TYR A 387 7.52 -8.42 -22.95
CA TYR A 387 7.34 -7.77 -21.66
C TYR A 387 8.64 -7.75 -20.83
N ILE A 388 9.36 -8.87 -20.72
CA ILE A 388 10.60 -8.91 -19.93
C ILE A 388 11.65 -7.99 -20.53
N SER A 389 11.89 -8.03 -21.83
CA SER A 389 12.85 -7.13 -22.48
C SER A 389 12.51 -5.65 -22.25
N LYS A 390 11.23 -5.29 -22.23
CA LYS A 390 10.77 -3.93 -21.92
C LYS A 390 10.96 -3.58 -20.44
N SER A 391 10.65 -4.51 -19.54
CA SER A 391 10.79 -4.34 -18.10
C SER A 391 12.25 -4.15 -17.68
N GLU A 392 13.16 -4.95 -18.25
CA GLU A 392 14.60 -4.83 -18.02
C GLU A 392 15.10 -3.43 -18.40
N LYS A 393 14.70 -2.90 -19.56
CA LYS A 393 15.08 -1.54 -19.99
C LYS A 393 14.57 -0.47 -19.04
N ILE A 394 13.32 -0.58 -18.57
CA ILE A 394 12.74 0.39 -17.64
C ILE A 394 13.47 0.35 -16.31
N ASN A 395 13.71 -0.84 -15.78
CA ASN A 395 14.38 -1.00 -14.51
C ASN A 395 15.86 -0.62 -14.60
N ASP A 396 16.54 -0.89 -15.71
CA ASP A 396 17.91 -0.42 -15.93
C ASP A 396 17.98 1.11 -15.85
N LEU A 397 17.09 1.82 -16.53
CA LEU A 397 17.02 3.28 -16.44
C LEU A 397 16.78 3.79 -15.01
N ILE A 398 15.92 3.11 -14.24
CA ILE A 398 15.65 3.47 -12.85
C ILE A 398 16.89 3.23 -12.00
N PHE A 399 17.45 2.01 -12.01
CA PHE A 399 18.53 1.62 -11.12
C PHE A 399 19.89 2.25 -11.48
N ASP A 400 20.10 2.61 -12.74
CA ASP A 400 21.29 3.37 -13.17
C ASP A 400 21.28 4.81 -12.60
N GLN A 401 20.11 5.32 -12.17
CA GLN A 401 20.00 6.62 -11.48
C GLN A 401 20.17 6.50 -9.95
N LEU A 402 20.00 5.29 -9.39
CA LEU A 402 20.08 5.01 -7.93
C LEU A 402 21.50 4.67 -7.45
N LEU A 403 22.36 4.24 -8.37
CA LEU A 403 23.76 3.86 -8.14
C LEU A 403 24.70 5.03 -8.44
#